data_AF-A0A8J6BLZ1-F1
#
_entry.id   AF-A0A8J6BLZ1-F1
#
_cell.length_a   1.000
_cell.length_b   1.000
_cell.length_c   1.000
_cell.angle_alpha   90.00
_cell.angle_beta   90.00
_cell.angle_gamma   90.00
#
_symmetry.space_group_name_H-M   'P 1'
#
loop_
_entity.id
_entity.type
_entity.pdbx_description
1 polymer ?
#
loop_
_entity_poly.entity_id
_entity_poly.type
_entity_poly.pdbx_seq_one_letter_code
_entity_poly.pdbx_strand_id
1 'polypeptide(L)'
;MASNSRMMRLGSRSHNNLRITRILKCLGEMGFSHLQAPLVRFFLEETLCNNYLPNVGRSVLDYFMFTVRDKQERRKLVRYAWENYKPQEQFEWGPVEKLRNYRNGNWTGS
;
A
#
# COMPACT_ATOMS: atom_id res chain seq x y z
N MET A 1 12.54 -33.56 -16.53
CA MET A 1 11.24 -33.34 -15.86
C MET A 1 11.36 -32.13 -14.96
N ALA A 2 10.98 -30.95 -15.45
CA ALA A 2 10.92 -29.72 -14.67
C ALA A 2 9.45 -29.42 -14.39
N SER A 3 9.04 -29.29 -13.11
CA SER A 3 7.85 -28.56 -12.63
C SER A 3 7.60 -28.85 -11.15
N ASN A 4 8.16 -28.06 -10.23
CA ASN A 4 7.59 -27.94 -8.87
C ASN A 4 8.04 -26.67 -8.13
N SER A 5 9.16 -26.07 -8.53
CA SER A 5 9.77 -24.92 -7.84
C SER A 5 9.25 -23.54 -8.31
N ARG A 6 8.24 -23.48 -9.21
CA ARG A 6 7.53 -22.24 -9.58
C ARG A 6 6.25 -22.02 -8.76
N MET A 7 5.48 -23.08 -8.49
CA MET A 7 4.21 -22.98 -7.77
C MET A 7 4.37 -22.68 -6.27
N MET A 8 5.39 -23.26 -5.62
CA MET A 8 5.68 -22.99 -4.20
C MET A 8 6.17 -21.55 -3.93
N ARG A 9 6.88 -20.92 -4.90
CA ARG A 9 7.31 -19.51 -4.80
C ARG A 9 6.17 -18.52 -5.05
N LEU A 10 5.21 -18.88 -5.90
CA LEU A 10 4.00 -18.08 -6.14
C LEU A 10 3.04 -18.16 -4.95
N GLY A 11 2.90 -19.36 -4.35
CA GLY A 11 2.15 -19.56 -3.11
C GLY A 11 2.74 -18.78 -1.95
N SER A 12 4.03 -18.95 -1.61
CA SER A 12 4.60 -18.33 -0.40
C SER A 12 4.52 -16.81 -0.38
N ARG A 13 4.73 -16.14 -1.53
CA ARG A 13 4.66 -14.67 -1.65
C ARG A 13 3.23 -14.14 -1.54
N SER A 14 2.27 -14.79 -2.21
CA SER A 14 0.84 -14.44 -2.10
C SER A 14 0.32 -14.73 -0.68
N HIS A 15 0.70 -15.86 -0.09
CA HIS A 15 0.34 -16.20 1.28
C HIS A 15 0.92 -15.23 2.30
N ASN A 16 2.15 -14.74 2.11
CA ASN A 16 2.71 -13.71 2.98
C ASN A 16 1.90 -12.42 2.90
N ASN A 17 1.54 -11.96 1.70
CA ASN A 17 0.68 -10.79 1.54
C ASN A 17 -0.69 -11.00 2.20
N LEU A 18 -1.30 -12.17 2.05
CA LEU A 18 -2.57 -12.49 2.71
C LEU A 18 -2.44 -12.58 4.23
N ARG A 19 -1.34 -13.12 4.76
CA ARG A 19 -1.04 -13.15 6.20
C ARG A 19 -0.86 -11.74 6.75
N ILE A 20 -0.13 -10.88 6.05
CA ILE A 20 0.04 -9.47 6.43
C ILE A 20 -1.31 -8.74 6.40
N THR A 21 -2.13 -8.93 5.35
CA THR A 21 -3.49 -8.37 5.30
C THR A 21 -4.34 -8.81 6.48
N ARG A 22 -4.25 -10.09 6.89
CA ARG A 22 -4.95 -10.59 8.07
C ARG A 22 -4.45 -9.94 9.37
N ILE A 23 -3.15 -9.80 9.55
CA ILE A 23 -2.56 -9.08 10.70
C ILE A 23 -3.10 -7.65 10.76
N LEU A 24 -3.05 -6.93 9.63
CA LEU A 24 -3.56 -5.56 9.54
C LEU A 24 -5.06 -5.46 9.86
N LYS A 25 -5.88 -6.39 9.37
CA LYS A 25 -7.31 -6.44 9.72
C LYS A 25 -7.52 -6.66 11.21
N CYS A 26 -6.83 -7.65 11.80
CA CYS A 26 -6.91 -7.95 13.22
C CYS A 26 -6.49 -6.75 14.08
N LEU A 27 -5.43 -6.02 13.71
CA LEU A 27 -5.05 -4.79 14.40
C LEU A 27 -6.19 -3.77 14.43
N GLY A 28 -6.89 -3.59 13.31
CA GLY A 28 -8.05 -2.69 13.24
C GLY A 28 -9.24 -3.19 14.05
N GLU A 29 -9.51 -4.49 14.05
CA GLU A 29 -10.62 -5.13 14.77
C GLU A 29 -10.43 -5.13 16.29
N MET A 30 -9.20 -5.31 16.76
CA MET A 30 -8.85 -5.32 18.19
C MET A 30 -8.63 -3.92 18.80
N GLY A 31 -8.89 -2.85 18.04
CA GLY A 31 -8.75 -1.47 18.52
C GLY A 31 -7.36 -0.83 18.33
N PHE A 32 -6.38 -1.57 17.79
CA PHE A 32 -5.02 -1.09 17.49
C PHE A 32 -4.92 -0.41 16.10
N SER A 33 -5.96 0.32 15.70
CA SER A 33 -6.03 0.97 14.38
C SER A 33 -4.91 1.99 14.13
N HIS A 34 -4.40 2.62 15.19
CA HIS A 34 -3.26 3.55 15.14
C HIS A 34 -1.95 2.90 14.67
N LEU A 35 -1.81 1.57 14.79
CA LEU A 35 -0.63 0.84 14.30
C LEU A 35 -0.74 0.47 12.81
N GLN A 36 -1.94 0.50 12.23
CA GLN A 36 -2.12 0.15 10.82
C GLN A 36 -1.38 1.12 9.90
N ALA A 37 -1.52 2.43 10.14
CA ALA A 37 -0.93 3.43 9.25
C ALA A 37 0.61 3.43 9.24
N PRO A 38 1.32 3.41 10.40
CA PRO A 38 2.78 3.27 10.42
C PRO A 38 3.26 1.99 9.73
N LEU A 39 2.58 0.86 9.94
CA LEU A 39 2.96 -0.41 9.33
C LEU A 39 2.78 -0.41 7.81
N VAL A 40 1.68 0.17 7.31
CA VAL A 40 1.47 0.32 5.86
C VAL A 40 2.48 1.30 5.25
N ARG A 41 2.84 2.39 5.95
CA ARG A 41 3.87 3.32 5.50
C ARG A 41 5.23 2.63 5.34
N PHE A 42 5.62 1.80 6.30
CA PHE A 42 6.84 1.00 6.22
C PHE A 42 6.87 0.16 4.93
N PHE A 43 5.77 -0.55 4.62
CA PHE A 43 5.70 -1.31 3.37
C PHE A 43 5.73 -0.41 2.12
N LEU A 44 5.11 0.77 2.14
CA LEU A 44 5.20 1.72 1.02
C LEU A 44 6.63 2.18 0.78
N GLU A 45 7.38 2.48 1.84
CA GLU A 45 8.78 2.92 1.74
C GLU A 45 9.68 1.81 1.19
N GLU A 46 9.57 0.60 1.74
CA GLU A 46 10.35 -0.57 1.28
C GLU A 46 10.05 -0.96 -0.17
N THR A 47 8.82 -0.71 -0.63
CA THR A 47 8.37 -1.09 -1.97
C THR A 47 8.62 0.00 -3.02
N LEU A 48 8.43 1.27 -2.69
CA LEU A 48 8.51 2.39 -3.64
C LEU A 48 9.88 3.08 -3.64
N CYS A 49 10.55 3.20 -2.49
CA CYS A 49 11.81 3.93 -2.36
C CYS A 49 13.01 2.98 -2.45
N ASN A 50 12.95 1.88 -1.69
CA ASN A 50 14.11 0.99 -1.53
C ASN A 50 14.11 -0.21 -2.51
N ASN A 51 12.99 -0.44 -3.19
CA ASN A 51 12.81 -1.50 -4.19
C ASN A 51 13.15 -2.91 -3.68
N TYR A 52 13.11 -3.14 -2.36
CA TYR A 52 13.43 -4.43 -1.75
C TYR A 52 12.28 -5.44 -1.87
N LEU A 53 11.05 -4.96 -2.02
CA LEU A 53 9.85 -5.79 -2.05
C LEU A 53 8.96 -5.53 -3.29
N PRO A 54 9.47 -5.59 -4.54
CA PRO A 54 8.69 -5.23 -5.73
C PRO A 54 7.41 -6.07 -5.89
N ASN A 55 7.41 -7.31 -5.39
CA ASN A 55 6.25 -8.20 -5.41
C ASN A 55 5.16 -7.86 -4.38
N VAL A 56 5.49 -7.03 -3.38
CA VAL A 56 4.54 -6.58 -2.33
C VAL A 56 3.94 -5.24 -2.71
N GLY A 57 4.61 -4.40 -3.49
CA GLY A 57 4.16 -3.04 -3.84
C GLY A 57 2.71 -2.98 -4.33
N ARG A 58 2.33 -3.85 -5.27
CA ARG A 58 0.94 -3.95 -5.74
C ARG A 58 -0.03 -4.35 -4.63
N SER A 59 0.37 -5.25 -3.74
CA SER A 59 -0.46 -5.64 -2.59
C SER A 59 -0.59 -4.54 -1.53
N VAL A 60 0.43 -3.69 -1.36
CA VAL A 60 0.34 -2.54 -0.45
C VAL A 60 -0.77 -1.61 -0.94
N LEU A 61 -0.77 -1.32 -2.24
CA LEU A 61 -1.72 -0.39 -2.86
C LEU A 61 -3.12 -1.00 -2.99
N ASP A 62 -3.24 -2.27 -3.40
CA ASP A 62 -4.51 -2.95 -3.64
C ASP A 62 -5.21 -3.45 -2.36
N TYR A 63 -4.46 -3.77 -1.30
CA TYR A 63 -5.02 -4.40 -0.11
C TYR A 63 -4.67 -3.67 1.18
N PHE A 64 -3.39 -3.38 1.43
CA PHE A 64 -2.96 -2.92 2.75
C PHE A 64 -3.49 -1.52 3.06
N MET A 65 -3.44 -0.59 2.11
CA MET A 65 -4.01 0.75 2.26
C MET A 65 -5.48 0.72 2.68
N PHE A 66 -6.28 -0.23 2.18
CA PHE A 66 -7.71 -0.34 2.50
C PHE A 66 -7.99 -0.91 3.89
N THR A 67 -7.03 -1.60 4.50
CA THR A 67 -7.18 -2.09 5.88
C THR A 67 -7.13 -0.96 6.91
N VAL A 68 -6.47 0.16 6.59
CA VAL A 68 -6.34 1.33 7.47
C VAL A 68 -7.71 1.95 7.69
N ARG A 69 -8.22 1.86 8.92
CA ARG A 69 -9.58 2.33 9.25
C ARG A 69 -9.69 3.85 9.24
N ASP A 70 -8.67 4.54 9.76
CA ASP A 70 -8.63 6.00 9.78
C ASP A 70 -8.56 6.57 8.36
N LYS A 71 -9.59 7.33 7.98
CA LYS A 71 -9.70 7.93 6.64
C LYS A 71 -8.67 9.02 6.40
N GLN A 72 -8.28 9.77 7.44
CA GLN A 72 -7.27 10.82 7.32
C GLN A 72 -5.88 10.19 7.10
N GLU A 73 -5.52 9.21 7.91
CA GLU A 73 -4.23 8.50 7.78
C GLU A 73 -4.13 7.79 6.43
N ARG A 74 -5.20 7.12 5.99
CA ARG A 74 -5.24 6.51 4.66
C ARG A 74 -5.02 7.52 3.54
N ARG A 75 -5.58 8.74 3.62
CA ARG A 75 -5.31 9.80 2.63
C ARG A 75 -3.84 10.23 2.65
N LYS A 76 -3.22 10.34 3.83
CA LYS A 76 -1.78 10.64 3.95
C LYS A 76 -0.93 9.55 3.29
N LEU A 77 -1.31 8.28 3.45
CA LEU A 77 -0.63 7.14 2.81
C LEU A 77 -0.77 7.15 1.29
N VAL A 78 -1.98 7.39 0.76
CA VAL A 78 -2.20 7.51 -0.70
C VAL A 78 -1.35 8.63 -1.29
N ARG A 79 -1.28 9.78 -0.59
CA ARG A 79 -0.41 10.89 -0.98
C ARG A 79 1.06 10.49 -0.98
N TYR A 80 1.54 9.88 0.10
CA TYR A 80 2.92 9.39 0.21
C TYR A 80 3.25 8.41 -0.92
N ALA A 81 2.35 7.48 -1.21
CA ALA A 81 2.52 6.52 -2.29
C ALA A 81 2.64 7.23 -3.65
N TRP A 82 1.75 8.19 -3.96
CA TRP A 82 1.80 8.94 -5.21
C TRP A 82 3.08 9.78 -5.37
N GLU A 83 3.54 10.45 -4.31
CA GLU A 83 4.77 11.25 -4.35
C GLU A 83 6.01 10.40 -4.66
N ASN A 84 6.04 9.16 -4.17
CA ASN A 84 7.18 8.23 -4.31
C ASN A 84 7.06 7.23 -5.46
N TYR A 85 5.88 7.06 -6.06
CA TYR A 85 5.67 6.16 -7.18
C TYR A 85 6.31 6.73 -8.47
N LYS A 86 7.08 5.91 -9.19
CA LYS A 86 7.72 6.28 -10.46
C LYS A 86 7.43 5.22 -11.54
N PRO A 87 6.94 5.60 -12.72
CA PRO A 87 6.53 6.95 -13.13
C PRO A 87 5.17 7.36 -12.52
N GLN A 88 5.02 8.62 -12.11
CA GLN A 88 3.82 9.09 -11.38
C GLN A 88 2.53 9.02 -12.22
N GLU A 89 2.66 9.06 -13.55
CA GLU A 89 1.54 9.02 -14.48
C GLU A 89 0.82 7.65 -14.47
N GLN A 90 1.51 6.60 -14.01
CA GLN A 90 0.99 5.25 -13.91
C GLN A 90 0.39 4.94 -12.52
N PHE A 91 0.25 5.93 -11.65
CA PHE A 91 -0.34 5.73 -10.35
C PHE A 91 -1.88 5.66 -10.44
N GLU A 92 -2.43 4.45 -10.37
CA GLU A 92 -3.88 4.18 -10.53
C GLU A 92 -4.68 4.15 -9.21
N TRP A 93 -4.00 4.20 -8.05
CA TRP A 93 -4.58 3.87 -6.74
C TRP A 93 -5.12 5.07 -5.94
N GLY A 94 -5.38 6.19 -6.61
CA GLY A 94 -5.98 7.36 -5.99
C GLY A 94 -6.57 8.30 -7.04
N PRO A 95 -7.44 9.25 -6.64
CA PRO A 95 -8.00 10.23 -7.56
C PRO A 95 -6.88 11.15 -8.05
N VAL A 96 -6.27 10.79 -9.19
CA VAL A 96 -5.10 11.45 -9.77
C VAL A 96 -5.31 12.96 -9.90
N GLU A 97 -6.53 13.38 -10.25
CA GLU A 97 -6.91 14.79 -10.35
C GLU A 97 -6.81 15.53 -9.01
N LYS A 98 -7.29 14.94 -7.90
CA LYS A 98 -7.15 15.54 -6.57
C LYS A 98 -5.69 15.58 -6.13
N LEU A 99 -4.92 14.53 -6.43
CA LEU A 99 -3.48 14.45 -6.10
C LEU A 99 -2.66 15.49 -6.88
N ARG A 100 -2.98 15.70 -8.16
CA ARG A 100 -2.38 16.75 -9.00
C ARG A 100 -2.76 18.16 -8.50
N ASN A 101 -4.01 18.38 -8.12
CA ASN A 101 -4.46 19.67 -7.55
C ASN A 101 -3.73 19.98 -6.24
N TYR A 102 -3.45 18.98 -5.41
CA TYR A 102 -2.61 19.12 -4.22
C TYR A 102 -1.18 19.59 -4.56
N ARG A 103 -0.51 18.96 -5.54
CA ARG A 103 0.84 19.36 -5.98
C ARG A 103 0.88 20.80 -6.50
N ASN A 104 -0.20 21.23 -7.14
CA ASN A 104 -0.31 22.57 -7.71
C ASN A 104 -0.79 23.62 -6.67
N GLY A 105 -0.99 23.24 -5.40
CA GLY A 105 -1.45 24.14 -4.34
C GLY A 105 -2.94 24.50 -4.40
N ASN A 106 -3.73 23.85 -5.27
CA ASN A 106 -5.12 24.19 -5.58
C ASN A 106 -6.14 23.31 -4.84
N TRP A 107 -5.79 22.75 -3.68
CA TRP A 107 -6.72 21.89 -2.95
C TRP A 107 -7.79 22.71 -2.23
N THR A 108 -9.04 22.58 -2.67
CA THR A 108 -10.22 23.07 -1.95
C THR A 108 -10.66 21.99 -0.97
N GLY A 109 -10.57 22.29 0.31
CA GLY A 109 -10.84 21.32 1.33
C GLY A 109 -12.30 20.98 1.50
N SER A 110 -12.71 19.81 1.01
CA SER A 110 -14.03 19.23 1.28
C SER A 110 -13.97 17.71 1.33
#